data_AF-A0A8J6JAF0-F1
#
_entry.id   AF-A0A8J6JAF0-F1
#
_cell.length_a   1.000
_cell.length_b   1.000
_cell.length_c   1.000
_cell.angle_alpha   90.00
_cell.angle_beta   90.00
_cell.angle_gamma   90.00
#
_symmetry.space_group_name_H-M   'P 1'
#
loop_
_entity.id
_entity.type
_entity.pdbx_description
1 polymer ?
#
loop_
_entity_poly.entity_id
_entity_poly.type
_entity_poly.pdbx_seq_one_letter_code
_entity_poly.pdbx_strand_id
1 'polypeptide(L)'
;MKTLYEKYKKIKIDGTWIGLAFEDNDQYFCTPIGAKIIGWDNGIHYCFIEGFGDMVFCVNPESCCDYYVYPVAKNFYDFLSLILATQNTNSMQQVILWDKQTFKSFMNDPENIEYVAKKEVTDALNTIRMELGVMPMEKPFEYIKELQRDFPYEHICFSNEYYDTLGLERPDGTAADENGFEFDAVKFRFEKN
;
A
#
# COMPACT_ATOMS: atom_id res chain seq x y z
N MET A 1 5.83 25.97 8.19
CA MET A 1 6.95 25.06 7.84
C MET A 1 6.37 24.02 6.89
N LYS A 2 6.98 23.75 5.72
CA LYS A 2 6.43 22.76 4.78
C LYS A 2 6.74 21.34 5.27
N THR A 3 5.77 20.43 5.23
CA THR A 3 5.95 19.03 5.64
C THR A 3 6.97 18.34 4.72
N LEU A 4 7.57 17.23 5.16
CA LEU A 4 8.53 16.49 4.32
C LEU A 4 7.89 16.00 3.01
N TYR A 5 6.63 15.56 3.07
CA TYR A 5 5.85 15.19 1.89
C TYR A 5 5.71 16.35 0.88
N GLU A 6 5.46 17.57 1.36
CA GLU A 6 5.42 18.74 0.47
C GLU A 6 6.78 19.08 -0.13
N LYS A 7 7.90 18.77 0.54
CA LYS A 7 9.24 18.91 -0.02
C LYS A 7 9.48 17.85 -1.09
N TYR A 8 9.13 16.59 -0.82
CA TYR A 8 9.18 15.49 -1.78
C TYR A 8 8.42 15.81 -3.08
N LYS A 9 7.20 16.35 -2.99
CA LYS A 9 6.46 16.76 -4.20
C LYS A 9 7.15 17.85 -5.04
N LYS A 10 8.01 18.68 -4.43
CA LYS A 10 8.68 19.79 -5.14
C LYS A 10 9.95 19.39 -5.86
N ILE A 11 10.60 18.31 -5.45
CA ILE A 11 11.80 17.81 -6.14
C ILE A 11 11.47 17.05 -7.43
N LYS A 12 10.17 16.82 -7.71
CA LYS A 12 9.65 16.32 -9.00
C LYS A 12 10.35 15.06 -9.51
N ILE A 13 10.58 14.11 -8.60
CA ILE A 13 11.07 12.79 -8.96
C ILE A 13 9.97 12.03 -9.71
N ASP A 14 10.37 11.27 -10.73
CA ASP A 14 9.50 10.25 -11.33
C ASP A 14 9.37 9.06 -10.37
N GLY A 15 8.29 9.04 -9.60
CA GLY A 15 8.04 8.02 -8.58
C GLY A 15 7.77 6.63 -9.15
N THR A 16 7.51 6.49 -10.45
CA THR A 16 7.18 5.21 -11.10
C THR A 16 8.29 4.16 -10.91
N TRP A 17 9.55 4.60 -10.91
CA TRP A 17 10.72 3.73 -10.77
C TRP A 17 10.97 3.23 -9.35
N ILE A 18 10.30 3.81 -8.37
CA ILE A 18 10.46 3.45 -6.95
C ILE A 18 9.14 2.97 -6.33
N GLY A 19 8.11 2.75 -7.15
CA GLY A 19 6.77 2.33 -6.72
C GLY A 19 6.01 3.41 -5.94
N LEU A 20 6.11 4.65 -6.42
CA LEU A 20 5.34 5.77 -5.88
C LEU A 20 4.82 6.66 -7.02
N ALA A 21 4.28 6.03 -8.06
CA ALA A 21 3.73 6.69 -9.22
C ALA A 21 2.56 7.61 -8.83
N PHE A 22 2.42 8.74 -9.53
CA PHE A 22 1.25 9.59 -9.39
C PHE A 22 0.24 9.19 -10.46
N GLU A 23 -0.82 8.51 -10.05
CA GLU A 23 -1.89 8.01 -10.91
C GLU A 23 -3.21 8.65 -10.49
N ASP A 24 -4.05 8.98 -11.48
CA ASP A 24 -5.41 9.52 -11.30
C ASP A 24 -6.42 8.38 -11.32
N ASN A 25 -6.24 7.42 -10.41
CA ASN A 25 -7.11 6.27 -10.25
C ASN A 25 -8.19 6.55 -9.21
N ASP A 26 -9.35 5.91 -9.37
CA ASP A 26 -10.39 5.89 -8.36
C ASP A 26 -9.92 5.15 -7.09
N GLN A 27 -10.57 5.48 -5.97
CA GLN A 27 -10.35 4.80 -4.71
C GLN A 27 -10.91 3.37 -4.78
N TYR A 28 -10.23 2.42 -4.12
CA TYR A 28 -10.76 1.08 -3.91
C TYR A 28 -11.84 1.05 -2.85
N PHE A 29 -12.69 0.01 -2.88
CA PHE A 29 -13.69 -0.28 -1.84
C PHE A 29 -13.06 -0.36 -0.44
N CYS A 30 -11.79 -0.80 -0.34
CA CYS A 30 -11.01 -0.89 0.89
C CYS A 30 -10.16 0.35 1.19
N THR A 31 -10.36 1.45 0.48
CA THR A 31 -9.69 2.72 0.81
C THR A 31 -10.34 3.32 2.06
N PRO A 32 -9.56 3.62 3.12
CA PRO A 32 -10.13 4.16 4.35
C PRO A 32 -10.79 5.53 4.16
N ILE A 33 -11.80 5.82 4.99
CA ILE A 33 -12.38 7.16 5.07
C ILE A 33 -11.29 8.15 5.51
N GLY A 34 -11.25 9.32 4.85
CA GLY A 34 -10.24 10.35 5.14
C GLY A 34 -8.83 10.00 4.63
N ALA A 35 -8.71 8.98 3.77
CA ALA A 35 -7.44 8.66 3.14
C ALA A 35 -7.00 9.75 2.15
N LYS A 36 -5.74 10.13 2.23
CA LYS A 36 -5.05 10.96 1.24
C LYS A 36 -4.00 10.12 0.53
N ILE A 37 -4.33 9.69 -0.68
CA ILE A 37 -3.43 8.91 -1.53
C ILE A 37 -2.19 9.74 -1.89
N ILE A 38 -1.01 9.12 -1.77
CA ILE A 38 0.29 9.77 -1.99
C ILE A 38 1.11 9.13 -3.11
N GLY A 39 0.74 7.94 -3.58
CA GLY A 39 1.32 7.31 -4.76
C GLY A 39 0.88 5.85 -4.90
N TRP A 40 1.26 5.25 -6.03
CA TRP A 40 0.83 3.92 -6.47
C TRP A 40 2.02 3.04 -6.87
N ASP A 41 1.83 1.73 -6.73
CA ASP A 41 2.73 0.67 -7.19
C ASP A 41 1.90 -0.56 -7.58
N ASN A 42 1.80 -0.86 -8.88
CA ASN A 42 1.19 -2.10 -9.39
C ASN A 42 -0.21 -2.44 -8.80
N GLY A 43 -1.12 -1.46 -8.78
CA GLY A 43 -2.48 -1.67 -8.24
C GLY A 43 -2.58 -1.64 -6.72
N ILE A 44 -1.50 -1.28 -6.03
CA ILE A 44 -1.48 -0.98 -4.60
C ILE A 44 -1.21 0.51 -4.44
N HIS A 45 -1.87 1.16 -3.48
CA HIS A 45 -1.61 2.57 -3.19
C HIS A 45 -1.17 2.82 -1.77
N TYR A 46 -0.45 3.93 -1.61
CA TYR A 46 0.01 4.43 -0.33
C TYR A 46 -0.82 5.64 0.05
N CYS A 47 -1.19 5.77 1.32
CA CYS A 47 -1.94 6.92 1.81
C CYS A 47 -1.56 7.34 3.23
N PHE A 48 -1.89 8.58 3.54
CA PHE A 48 -2.11 9.00 4.93
C PHE A 48 -3.57 8.78 5.28
N ILE A 49 -3.89 8.48 6.54
CA ILE A 49 -5.27 8.38 7.02
C ILE A 49 -5.48 9.44 8.10
N GLU A 50 -6.56 10.21 7.99
CA GLU A 50 -6.93 11.20 9.01
C GLU A 50 -7.04 10.54 10.40
N GLY A 51 -6.51 11.20 11.43
CA GLY A 51 -6.45 10.66 12.80
C GLY A 51 -5.19 9.85 13.13
N PHE A 52 -4.40 9.41 12.13
CA PHE A 52 -3.16 8.65 12.34
C PHE A 52 -1.86 9.48 12.15
N GLY A 53 -1.99 10.80 12.06
CA GLY A 53 -0.85 11.71 11.87
C GLY A 53 -0.19 11.53 10.50
N ASP A 54 1.14 11.44 10.49
CA ASP A 54 1.94 11.28 9.26
C ASP A 54 2.22 9.81 8.90
N MET A 55 1.55 8.85 9.57
CA MET A 55 1.73 7.42 9.30
C MET A 55 1.33 7.08 7.86
N VAL A 56 2.15 6.27 7.19
CA VAL A 56 1.92 5.82 5.83
C VAL A 56 1.38 4.39 5.86
N PHE A 57 0.28 4.21 5.15
CA PHE A 57 -0.41 2.94 4.99
C PHE A 57 -0.27 2.43 3.57
N CYS A 58 -0.24 1.11 3.45
CA CYS A 58 -0.42 0.39 2.19
C CYS A 58 -1.90 -0.04 2.10
N VAL A 59 -2.53 0.16 0.95
CA VAL A 59 -3.88 -0.29 0.63
C VAL A 59 -3.79 -1.26 -0.54
N ASN A 60 -4.02 -2.54 -0.26
CA ASN A 60 -3.93 -3.62 -1.23
C ASN A 60 -5.31 -4.29 -1.38
N PRO A 61 -6.04 -4.07 -2.49
CA PRO A 61 -7.35 -4.68 -2.73
C PRO A 61 -7.26 -6.19 -3.00
N GLU A 62 -6.08 -6.70 -3.34
CA GLU A 62 -5.80 -8.11 -3.62
C GLU A 62 -5.03 -8.78 -2.46
N SER A 63 -5.14 -8.23 -1.25
CA SER A 63 -4.44 -8.75 -0.08
C SER A 63 -4.87 -10.19 0.23
N CYS A 64 -3.91 -11.11 0.29
CA CYS A 64 -4.10 -12.49 0.75
C CYS A 64 -3.93 -12.64 2.28
N CYS A 65 -3.91 -11.54 3.04
CA CYS A 65 -3.89 -11.56 4.51
C CYS A 65 -5.22 -11.06 5.08
N ASP A 66 -5.33 -11.07 6.41
CA ASP A 66 -6.56 -10.67 7.12
C ASP A 66 -6.89 -9.16 6.97
N TYR A 67 -5.96 -8.37 6.42
CA TYR A 67 -6.10 -6.92 6.30
C TYR A 67 -5.87 -6.43 4.87
N TYR A 68 -6.77 -5.59 4.36
CA TYR A 68 -6.58 -4.85 3.11
C TYR A 68 -5.72 -3.59 3.28
N VAL A 69 -5.67 -3.06 4.51
CA VAL A 69 -4.92 -1.84 4.85
C VAL A 69 -4.01 -2.11 6.03
N TYR A 70 -2.74 -1.79 5.88
CA TYR A 70 -1.74 -2.02 6.93
C TYR A 70 -0.67 -0.92 6.94
N PRO A 71 -0.17 -0.55 8.12
CA PRO A 71 0.86 0.48 8.22
C PRO A 71 2.19 -0.05 7.69
N VAL A 72 2.95 0.81 7.01
CA VAL A 72 4.31 0.53 6.56
C VAL A 72 5.34 1.46 7.17
N ALA A 73 4.94 2.68 7.58
CA ALA A 73 5.84 3.62 8.23
C ALA A 73 5.14 4.54 9.22
N LYS A 74 5.75 4.81 10.37
CA LYS A 74 5.22 5.70 11.43
C LYS A 74 5.13 7.17 11.00
N ASN A 75 5.89 7.56 9.99
CA ASN A 75 5.87 8.89 9.41
C ASN A 75 6.45 8.86 7.97
N PHE A 76 6.31 9.96 7.23
CA PHE A 76 6.80 10.03 5.86
C PHE A 76 8.34 10.00 5.71
N TYR A 77 9.11 10.38 6.75
CA TYR A 77 10.58 10.21 6.71
C TYR A 77 10.94 8.73 6.74
N ASP A 78 10.37 7.98 7.68
CA ASP A 78 10.57 6.54 7.80
C ASP A 78 10.15 5.82 6.51
N PHE A 79 9.06 6.27 5.86
CA PHE A 79 8.63 5.73 4.57
C PHE A 79 9.69 5.91 3.47
N LEU A 80 10.26 7.12 3.33
CA LEU A 80 11.35 7.34 2.38
C LEU A 80 12.64 6.59 2.78
N SER A 81 12.92 6.47 4.08
CA SER A 81 14.05 5.68 4.58
C SER A 81 13.90 4.19 4.26
N LEU A 82 12.67 3.66 4.31
CA LEU A 82 12.36 2.30 3.87
C LEU A 82 12.59 2.15 2.38
N ILE A 83 12.04 3.03 1.54
CA ILE A 83 12.25 3.00 0.07
C ILE A 83 13.75 3.05 -0.27
N LEU A 84 14.56 3.83 0.44
CA LEU A 84 16.01 3.83 0.26
C LEU A 84 16.66 2.49 0.65
N ALA A 85 16.18 1.84 1.70
CA ALA A 85 16.69 0.56 2.19
C ALA A 85 16.23 -0.64 1.36
N THR A 86 15.06 -0.56 0.73
CA THR A 86 14.45 -1.61 -0.10
C THR A 86 14.52 -1.32 -1.60
N GLN A 87 15.03 -0.15 -1.97
CA GLN A 87 15.22 0.38 -3.33
C GLN A 87 13.93 0.69 -4.11
N ASN A 88 12.80 0.16 -3.68
CA ASN A 88 11.46 0.47 -4.16
C ASN A 88 10.45 0.02 -3.08
N THR A 89 9.16 0.23 -3.32
CA THR A 89 8.10 -0.19 -2.41
C THR A 89 7.68 -1.65 -2.54
N ASN A 90 8.07 -2.37 -3.60
CA ASN A 90 7.56 -3.70 -3.91
C ASN A 90 7.84 -4.72 -2.79
N SER A 91 9.06 -4.75 -2.24
CA SER A 91 9.34 -5.64 -1.10
C SER A 91 8.67 -5.16 0.20
N MET A 92 8.45 -3.86 0.37
CA MET A 92 7.82 -3.27 1.57
C MET A 92 6.35 -3.69 1.70
N GLN A 93 5.58 -3.61 0.61
CA GLN A 93 4.16 -3.99 0.60
C GLN A 93 3.96 -5.49 0.91
N GLN A 94 4.92 -6.34 0.56
CA GLN A 94 4.82 -7.79 0.79
C GLN A 94 5.22 -8.23 2.20
N VAL A 95 5.82 -7.35 3.02
CA VAL A 95 6.28 -7.70 4.38
C VAL A 95 5.15 -8.21 5.26
N ILE A 96 3.90 -7.77 5.07
CA ILE A 96 2.77 -8.24 5.88
C ILE A 96 2.64 -9.78 5.83
N LEU A 97 2.86 -10.38 4.66
CA LEU A 97 2.81 -11.83 4.44
C LEU A 97 4.15 -12.52 4.63
N TRP A 98 5.25 -11.89 4.22
CA TRP A 98 6.54 -12.56 4.16
C TRP A 98 7.19 -12.76 5.53
N ASP A 99 7.92 -13.87 5.65
CA ASP A 99 8.93 -14.01 6.69
C ASP A 99 10.26 -13.36 6.27
N LYS A 100 11.21 -13.31 7.21
CA LYS A 100 12.50 -12.66 6.97
C LYS A 100 13.33 -13.37 5.90
N GLN A 101 13.15 -14.67 5.71
CA GLN A 101 13.91 -15.43 4.73
C GLN A 101 13.39 -15.13 3.32
N THR A 102 12.07 -15.17 3.13
CA THR A 102 11.40 -14.81 1.88
C THR A 102 11.74 -13.38 1.47
N PHE A 103 11.66 -12.43 2.40
CA PHE A 103 12.08 -11.04 2.16
C PHE A 103 13.53 -10.96 1.68
N LYS A 104 14.47 -11.62 2.38
CA LYS A 104 15.88 -11.64 1.96
C LYS A 104 16.09 -12.30 0.61
N SER A 105 15.41 -13.39 0.33
CA SER A 105 15.50 -14.08 -0.96
C SER A 105 15.07 -13.16 -2.10
N PHE A 106 13.93 -12.47 -1.96
CA PHE A 106 13.46 -11.50 -2.94
C PHE A 106 14.46 -10.35 -3.15
N MET A 107 15.01 -9.80 -2.06
CA MET A 107 16.00 -8.72 -2.16
C MET A 107 17.27 -9.15 -2.91
N ASN A 108 17.62 -10.44 -2.92
CA ASN A 108 18.77 -11.00 -3.62
C ASN A 108 18.40 -11.67 -4.96
N ASP A 109 17.14 -11.56 -5.39
CA ASP A 109 16.70 -12.13 -6.66
C ASP A 109 17.40 -11.41 -7.84
N PRO A 110 17.92 -12.13 -8.84
CA PRO A 110 18.62 -11.51 -9.97
C PRO A 110 17.79 -10.47 -10.73
N GLU A 111 16.48 -10.70 -10.92
CA GLU A 111 15.61 -9.76 -11.63
C GLU A 111 15.39 -8.50 -10.79
N ASN A 112 15.23 -8.66 -9.47
CA ASN A 112 15.15 -7.51 -8.56
C ASN A 112 16.47 -6.72 -8.55
N ILE A 113 17.62 -7.39 -8.48
CA ILE A 113 18.95 -6.74 -8.53
C ILE A 113 19.13 -5.97 -9.85
N GLU A 114 18.76 -6.57 -10.98
CA GLU A 114 18.83 -5.92 -12.29
C GLU A 114 17.90 -4.69 -12.35
N TYR A 115 16.68 -4.81 -11.84
CA TYR A 115 15.74 -3.71 -11.78
C TYR A 115 16.27 -2.54 -10.95
N VAL A 116 16.75 -2.78 -9.72
CA VAL A 116 17.20 -1.71 -8.82
C VAL A 116 18.52 -1.07 -9.26
N ALA A 117 19.29 -1.75 -10.11
CA ALA A 117 20.50 -1.22 -10.72
C ALA A 117 20.23 -0.23 -11.88
N LYS A 118 18.98 -0.13 -12.35
CA LYS A 118 18.61 0.81 -13.41
C LYS A 118 18.92 2.26 -13.00
N LYS A 119 19.31 3.06 -14.00
CA LYS A 119 19.74 4.45 -13.77
C LYS A 119 18.61 5.30 -13.18
N GLU A 120 17.39 5.07 -13.64
CA GLU A 120 16.19 5.79 -13.22
C GLU A 120 15.88 5.55 -11.74
N VAL A 121 16.01 4.29 -11.28
CA VAL A 121 15.85 3.92 -9.87
C VAL A 121 16.94 4.58 -9.03
N THR A 122 18.21 4.41 -9.42
CA THR A 122 19.34 4.94 -8.64
C THR A 122 19.35 6.47 -8.59
N ASP A 123 18.99 7.17 -9.68
CA ASP A 123 18.86 8.62 -9.71
C ASP A 123 17.74 9.13 -8.80
N ALA A 124 16.57 8.47 -8.82
CA ALA A 124 15.44 8.81 -7.96
C ALA A 124 15.83 8.69 -6.48
N LEU A 125 16.40 7.55 -6.08
CA LEU A 125 16.85 7.30 -4.70
C LEU A 125 17.96 8.28 -4.28
N ASN A 126 18.93 8.56 -5.16
CA ASN A 126 19.97 9.54 -4.88
C ASN A 126 19.39 10.95 -4.68
N THR A 127 18.40 11.34 -5.48
CA THR A 127 17.73 12.64 -5.35
C THR A 127 17.01 12.75 -4.01
N ILE A 128 16.30 11.69 -3.58
CA ILE A 128 15.67 11.64 -2.24
C ILE A 128 16.73 11.86 -1.15
N ARG A 129 17.84 11.11 -1.19
CA ARG A 129 18.91 11.21 -0.18
C ARG A 129 19.51 12.61 -0.14
N MET A 130 19.87 13.17 -1.29
CA MET A 130 20.61 14.43 -1.39
C MET A 130 19.72 15.65 -1.09
N GLU A 131 18.51 15.70 -1.65
CA GLU A 131 17.64 16.88 -1.55
C GLU A 131 16.81 16.89 -0.26
N LEU A 132 16.52 15.72 0.32
CA LEU A 132 15.68 15.59 1.50
C LEU A 132 16.45 15.18 2.77
N GLY A 133 17.73 14.79 2.65
CA GLY A 133 18.56 14.39 3.79
C GLY A 133 18.08 13.11 4.47
N VAL A 134 17.40 12.24 3.73
CA VAL A 134 16.88 10.96 4.23
C VAL A 134 17.95 9.89 4.10
N MET A 135 18.12 9.08 5.16
CA MET A 135 19.07 7.97 5.18
C MET A 135 18.33 6.63 5.04
N PRO A 136 18.94 5.59 4.44
CA PRO A 136 18.33 4.27 4.37
C PRO A 136 18.14 3.69 5.77
N MET A 137 17.00 3.03 5.99
CA MET A 137 16.71 2.33 7.23
C MET A 137 17.59 1.08 7.40
N GLU A 138 18.14 0.88 8.60
CA GLU A 138 19.05 -0.24 8.88
C GLU A 138 18.35 -1.61 8.90
N LYS A 139 17.14 -1.67 9.47
CA LYS A 139 16.38 -2.91 9.71
C LYS A 139 14.94 -2.78 9.19
N PRO A 140 14.76 -2.65 7.86
CA PRO A 140 13.45 -2.35 7.27
C PRO A 140 12.41 -3.44 7.57
N PHE A 141 12.79 -4.71 7.49
CA PHE A 141 11.88 -5.84 7.73
C PHE A 141 11.38 -5.87 9.17
N GLU A 142 12.29 -5.78 10.16
CA GLU A 142 11.92 -5.78 11.58
C GLU A 142 11.04 -4.59 11.93
N TYR A 143 11.41 -3.40 11.44
CA TYR A 143 10.65 -2.18 11.66
C TYR A 143 9.19 -2.33 11.17
N ILE A 144 8.99 -2.80 9.94
CA ILE A 144 7.65 -2.96 9.36
C ILE A 144 6.87 -4.05 10.14
N LYS A 145 7.49 -5.19 10.44
CA LYS A 145 6.82 -6.28 11.19
C LYS A 145 6.41 -5.86 12.60
N GLU A 146 7.25 -5.12 13.31
CA GLU A 146 6.91 -4.59 14.64
C GLU A 146 5.76 -3.59 14.55
N LEU A 147 5.82 -2.67 13.58
CA LEU A 147 4.75 -1.70 13.35
C LEU A 147 3.42 -2.39 13.04
N GLN A 148 3.42 -3.38 12.16
CA GLN A 148 2.22 -4.12 11.76
C GLN A 148 1.65 -4.96 12.89
N ARG A 149 2.49 -5.56 13.74
CA ARG A 149 2.04 -6.37 14.88
C ARG A 149 1.32 -5.52 15.94
N ASP A 150 1.86 -4.34 16.21
CA ASP A 150 1.42 -3.51 17.34
C ASP A 150 0.33 -2.49 16.95
N PHE A 151 -0.12 -2.49 15.70
CA PHE A 151 -1.08 -1.52 15.18
C PHE A 151 -2.54 -1.90 15.53
N PRO A 152 -3.37 -0.96 16.02
CA PRO A 152 -4.79 -1.19 16.31
C PRO A 152 -5.64 -1.07 15.02
N TYR A 153 -5.73 -2.16 14.26
CA TYR A 153 -6.44 -2.20 12.96
C TYR A 153 -7.93 -1.83 13.07
N GLU A 154 -8.56 -2.10 14.21
CA GLU A 154 -9.97 -1.78 14.49
C GLU A 154 -10.28 -0.28 14.48
N HIS A 155 -9.25 0.58 14.55
CA HIS A 155 -9.41 2.03 14.46
C HIS A 155 -9.42 2.55 13.02
N ILE A 156 -9.15 1.71 12.02
CA ILE A 156 -9.30 2.12 10.62
C ILE A 156 -10.79 2.11 10.27
N CYS A 157 -11.32 3.28 9.91
CA CYS A 157 -12.71 3.41 9.46
C CYS A 157 -12.82 3.24 7.96
N PHE A 158 -13.76 2.42 7.53
CA PHE A 158 -14.07 2.19 6.12
C PHE A 158 -15.47 2.69 5.77
N SER A 159 -15.71 2.92 4.47
CA SER A 159 -17.03 3.27 3.95
C SER A 159 -17.98 2.07 4.01
N ASN A 160 -19.27 2.31 3.85
CA ASN A 160 -20.28 1.25 3.77
C ASN A 160 -20.01 0.26 2.62
N GLU A 161 -19.48 0.75 1.50
CA GLU A 161 -19.08 -0.07 0.35
C GLU A 161 -18.08 -1.18 0.73
N TYR A 162 -17.18 -0.90 1.69
CA TYR A 162 -16.24 -1.90 2.19
C TYR A 162 -16.95 -3.10 2.81
N TYR A 163 -17.86 -2.80 3.75
CA TYR A 163 -18.61 -3.82 4.47
C TYR A 163 -19.56 -4.57 3.52
N ASP A 164 -20.23 -3.86 2.61
CA ASP A 164 -21.12 -4.47 1.62
C ASP A 164 -20.38 -5.42 0.68
N THR A 165 -19.21 -5.01 0.18
CA THR A 165 -18.38 -5.81 -0.72
C THR A 165 -17.91 -7.11 -0.05
N LEU A 166 -17.64 -7.06 1.25
CA LEU A 166 -17.19 -8.22 2.03
C LEU A 166 -18.35 -9.02 2.66
N GLY A 167 -19.60 -8.56 2.52
CA GLY A 167 -20.75 -9.18 3.18
C GLY A 167 -20.70 -9.09 4.72
N LEU A 168 -20.07 -8.05 5.25
CA LEU A 168 -19.93 -7.78 6.68
C LEU A 168 -21.06 -6.86 7.18
N GLU A 169 -21.37 -6.94 8.47
CA GLU A 169 -22.27 -5.98 9.11
C GLU A 169 -21.62 -4.59 9.17
N ARG A 170 -22.37 -3.57 8.78
CA ARG A 170 -21.92 -2.18 8.86
C ARG A 170 -21.86 -1.72 10.34
N PRO A 171 -20.80 -1.02 10.77
CA PRO A 171 -20.67 -0.56 12.15
C PRO A 171 -21.75 0.45 12.58
N ASP A 172 -22.37 1.15 11.62
CA ASP A 172 -23.44 2.11 11.86
C ASP A 172 -24.84 1.45 12.01
N GLY A 173 -24.92 0.12 11.83
CA GLY A 173 -26.16 -0.65 11.92
C GLY A 173 -27.11 -0.47 10.73
N THR A 174 -26.68 0.21 9.66
CA THR A 174 -27.47 0.32 8.43
C THR A 174 -27.42 -1.00 7.65
N ALA A 175 -28.48 -1.29 6.88
CA ALA A 175 -28.51 -2.43 5.98
C ALA A 175 -27.88 -2.06 4.62
N ALA A 176 -27.31 -3.05 3.94
CA ALA A 176 -26.94 -2.91 2.54
C ALA A 176 -28.20 -2.62 1.70
N ASP A 177 -28.08 -1.76 0.68
CA ASP A 177 -29.19 -1.53 -0.25
C ASP A 177 -29.45 -2.82 -1.03
N GLU A 178 -30.67 -3.36 -0.96
CA GLU A 178 -31.09 -4.61 -1.61
C GLU A 178 -31.15 -4.53 -3.15
N ASN A 179 -30.41 -3.63 -3.78
CA ASN A 179 -30.32 -3.52 -5.24
C ASN A 179 -29.42 -4.61 -5.85
N GLY A 180 -29.58 -5.86 -5.40
CA GLY A 180 -28.98 -7.01 -6.04
C GLY A 180 -29.52 -7.15 -7.46
N PHE A 181 -28.63 -7.29 -8.44
CA PHE A 181 -29.04 -7.70 -9.78
C PHE A 181 -29.71 -9.07 -9.68
N GLU A 182 -30.99 -9.13 -10.05
CA GLU A 182 -31.73 -10.38 -10.17
C GLU A 182 -31.10 -11.15 -11.35
N PHE A 183 -30.29 -12.17 -11.06
CA PHE A 183 -29.74 -13.03 -12.09
C PHE A 183 -30.73 -14.17 -12.38
N ASP A 184 -31.25 -14.21 -13.61
CA ASP A 184 -32.09 -15.30 -14.08
C ASP A 184 -31.34 -16.64 -13.98
N ALA A 185 -31.95 -17.61 -13.30
CA ALA A 185 -31.41 -18.97 -13.21
C ALA A 185 -31.35 -19.63 -14.60
N VAL A 186 -30.14 -19.87 -15.11
CA VAL A 186 -29.93 -20.60 -16.36
C VAL A 186 -30.34 -22.07 -16.18
N LYS A 187 -31.44 -22.48 -16.84
CA LYS A 187 -31.87 -23.88 -16.89
C LYS A 187 -31.08 -24.64 -17.95
N PHE A 188 -30.15 -25.48 -17.53
CA PHE A 188 -29.52 -26.45 -18.42
C PHE A 188 -30.48 -27.60 -18.75
N ARG A 189 -30.75 -27.83 -20.04
CA ARG A 189 -31.51 -28.98 -20.52
C ARG A 189 -30.52 -29.99 -21.08
N PHE A 190 -30.40 -31.14 -20.42
CA PHE A 190 -29.59 -32.25 -20.91
C PHE A 190 -30.44 -33.11 -21.83
N GLU A 191 -30.12 -33.12 -23.12
CA GLU A 191 -30.66 -34.10 -24.07
C GLU A 191 -29.79 -35.35 -24.02
N LYS A 192 -30.40 -36.49 -23.69
CA LYS A 192 -29.75 -37.80 -23.83
C LYS A 192 -29.93 -38.26 -25.27
N ASN A 193 -28.82 -38.50 -25.96
CA ASN A 193 -28.80 -39.24 -27.23
C ASN A 193 -29.23 -40.70 -27.03
#